data_AF-A0A7S3BKW0-F1
#
_entry.id   AF-A0A7S3BKW0-F1
#
_cell.length_a   1.000
_cell.length_b   1.000
_cell.length_c   1.000
_cell.angle_alpha   90.00
_cell.angle_beta   90.00
_cell.angle_gamma   90.00
#
_symmetry.space_group_name_H-M   'P 1'
#
loop_
_entity.id
_entity.type
_entity.pdbx_description
1 polymer ?
#
loop_
_entity_poly.entity_id
_entity_poly.type
_entity_poly.pdbx_seq_one_letter_code
_entity_poly.pdbx_strand_id
1 'polypeptide(L)'
;ERLGRPVVALTAGPQAVTEAFVEQRLPKGGPKGEAAGVVAALGAAALLDAEGLLVEDPRRSRWREALRRAGAAPDEARDALQADASPLAEALNVAWAQHEYTAEHFDAVLDFWLRHARMSAMGSGLAGRRVLGVAEAA
;
A
#
# COMPACT_ATOMS: atom_id res chain seq x y z
N GLU A 1 27.84 -1.76 30.76
CA GLU A 1 26.75 -1.08 30.05
C GLU A 1 26.12 -2.07 29.08
N ARG A 2 24.82 -2.37 29.18
CA ARG A 2 24.17 -3.35 28.29
C ARG A 2 23.73 -2.58 27.04
N LEU A 3 24.44 -2.76 25.93
CA LEU A 3 24.04 -2.19 24.64
C LEU A 3 22.61 -2.69 24.32
N GLY A 4 21.70 -1.75 24.08
CA GLY A 4 20.31 -2.05 23.74
C GLY A 4 20.21 -2.86 22.45
N ARG A 5 19.08 -3.55 22.26
CA ARG A 5 18.79 -4.19 20.97
C ARG A 5 18.45 -3.09 19.96
N PRO A 6 19.09 -3.06 18.78
CA PRO A 6 18.72 -2.11 17.75
C PRO A 6 17.30 -2.40 17.26
N VAL A 7 16.49 -1.34 17.17
CA VAL A 7 15.09 -1.38 16.75
C VAL A 7 14.88 -0.27 15.74
N VAL A 8 14.12 -0.55 14.68
CA VAL A 8 13.60 0.44 13.74
C VAL A 8 12.07 0.30 13.70
N ALA A 9 11.36 1.43 13.73
CA ALA A 9 9.90 1.47 13.58
C ALA A 9 9.58 2.18 12.27
N LEU A 10 8.75 1.55 11.44
CA LEU A 10 8.30 2.06 10.14
C LEU A 10 6.78 2.09 10.18
N THR A 11 6.19 3.19 9.70
CA THR A 11 4.74 3.40 9.72
C THR A 11 4.29 3.81 8.32
N ALA A 12 3.32 3.09 7.77
CA ALA A 12 2.58 3.56 6.60
C ALA A 12 1.49 4.53 7.08
N GLY A 13 1.50 5.75 6.54
CA GLY A 13 0.47 6.73 6.81
C GLY A 13 -0.69 6.63 5.81
N PRO A 14 -1.84 7.27 6.11
CA PRO A 14 -2.91 7.45 5.14
C PRO A 14 -2.40 8.10 3.84
N GLN A 15 -3.00 7.72 2.71
CA GLN A 15 -2.67 8.25 1.40
C GLN A 15 -3.86 8.99 0.80
N ALA A 16 -3.59 10.10 0.12
CA ALA A 16 -4.63 10.87 -0.55
C ALA A 16 -5.23 10.07 -1.72
N VAL A 17 -6.56 10.01 -1.77
CA VAL A 17 -7.33 9.36 -2.85
C VAL A 17 -7.43 10.33 -4.02
N THR A 18 -6.37 10.38 -4.82
CA THR A 18 -6.29 11.19 -6.06
C THR A 18 -6.74 10.40 -7.29
N GLU A 19 -6.92 11.08 -8.43
CA GLU A 19 -7.25 10.41 -9.69
C GLU A 19 -6.17 9.38 -10.06
N ALA A 20 -4.90 9.79 -10.01
CA ALA A 20 -3.77 8.92 -10.28
C ALA A 20 -3.71 7.71 -9.33
N PHE A 21 -4.07 7.91 -8.06
CA PHE A 21 -4.15 6.82 -7.08
C PHE A 21 -5.18 5.75 -7.49
N VAL A 22 -6.37 6.20 -7.92
CA VAL A 22 -7.46 5.33 -8.38
C VAL A 22 -7.10 4.65 -9.71
N GLU A 23 -6.56 5.39 -10.68
CA GLU A 23 -6.15 4.84 -11.98
C GLU A 23 -5.10 3.73 -11.87
N GLN A 24 -4.15 3.86 -10.95
CA GLN A 24 -3.11 2.87 -10.73
C GLN A 24 -3.61 1.55 -10.13
N ARG A 25 -4.78 1.58 -9.47
CA ARG A 25 -5.31 0.46 -8.68
C ARG A 25 -6.54 -0.18 -9.28
N LEU A 26 -7.23 0.51 -10.19
CA LEU A 26 -8.29 -0.09 -10.99
C LEU A 26 -7.70 -0.89 -12.18
N PRO A 27 -8.36 -1.98 -12.61
CA PRO A 27 -7.98 -2.70 -13.81
C PRO A 27 -7.96 -1.79 -15.04
N LYS A 28 -6.94 -1.96 -15.91
CA LYS A 28 -6.78 -1.18 -17.15
C LYS A 28 -7.99 -1.35 -18.08
N GLY A 29 -8.35 -0.28 -18.78
CA GLY A 29 -9.38 -0.30 -19.84
C GLY A 29 -10.67 0.45 -19.53
N GLY A 30 -10.70 1.28 -18.48
CA GLY A 30 -11.85 2.11 -18.15
C GLY A 30 -12.06 3.34 -19.06
N PRO A 31 -13.29 3.88 -19.09
CA PRO A 31 -13.54 5.19 -19.70
C PRO A 31 -12.64 6.28 -19.13
N LYS A 32 -12.18 7.17 -20.00
CA LYS A 32 -11.44 8.36 -19.59
C LYS A 32 -12.30 9.20 -18.63
N GLY A 33 -11.77 9.52 -17.46
CA GLY A 33 -12.47 10.33 -16.45
C GLY A 33 -13.23 9.55 -15.39
N GLU A 34 -13.21 8.22 -15.41
CA GLU A 34 -13.83 7.41 -14.36
C GLU A 34 -13.16 7.62 -12.99
N ALA A 35 -11.83 7.66 -12.93
CA ALA A 35 -11.11 7.97 -11.70
C ALA A 35 -11.44 9.36 -11.16
N ALA A 36 -11.56 10.36 -12.05
CA ALA A 36 -12.04 11.69 -11.69
C ALA A 36 -13.47 11.66 -11.13
N GLY A 37 -14.36 10.89 -11.75
CA GLY A 37 -15.73 10.69 -11.26
C GLY A 37 -15.77 10.06 -9.86
N VAL A 38 -14.93 9.05 -9.61
CA VAL A 38 -14.81 8.41 -8.30
C VAL A 38 -14.35 9.42 -7.25
N VAL A 39 -13.25 10.14 -7.48
CA VAL A 39 -12.72 11.12 -6.52
C VAL A 39 -13.73 12.24 -6.26
N ALA A 40 -14.36 12.77 -7.31
CA ALA A 40 -15.39 13.80 -7.18
C ALA A 40 -16.60 13.30 -6.37
N ALA A 41 -17.07 12.08 -6.61
CA ALA A 41 -18.19 11.50 -5.88
C ALA A 41 -17.87 11.25 -4.39
N LEU A 42 -16.64 10.81 -4.07
CA LEU A 42 -16.19 10.64 -2.70
C LEU A 42 -16.09 12.00 -1.97
N GLY A 43 -15.49 13.00 -2.62
CA GLY A 43 -15.40 14.36 -2.08
C GLY A 43 -16.77 15.00 -1.88
N ALA A 44 -17.68 14.89 -2.85
CA ALA A 44 -19.04 15.43 -2.75
C ALA A 44 -19.87 14.78 -1.63
N ALA A 45 -19.55 13.53 -1.28
CA ALA A 45 -20.17 12.81 -0.17
C ALA A 45 -19.50 13.08 1.19
N ALA A 46 -18.54 14.01 1.26
CA ALA A 46 -17.75 14.31 2.46
C ALA A 46 -17.03 13.09 3.04
N LEU A 47 -16.62 12.17 2.17
CA LEU A 47 -15.83 10.99 2.53
C LEU A 47 -14.32 11.24 2.46
N LEU A 48 -13.93 12.38 1.86
CA LEU A 48 -12.57 12.88 1.79
C LEU A 48 -12.48 14.23 2.52
N ASP A 49 -11.35 14.48 3.20
CA ASP A 49 -11.02 15.79 3.76
C ASP A 49 -10.43 16.74 2.68
N ALA A 50 -9.97 17.92 3.11
CA ALA A 50 -9.41 18.93 2.21
C ALA A 50 -8.09 18.46 1.56
N GLU A 51 -7.39 17.54 2.19
CA GLU A 51 -6.14 16.93 1.74
C GLU A 51 -6.40 15.68 0.87
N GLY A 52 -7.66 15.28 0.69
CA GLY A 52 -8.06 14.11 -0.08
C GLY A 52 -7.88 12.79 0.66
N LEU A 53 -7.69 12.80 1.98
CA LEU A 53 -7.62 11.61 2.81
C LEU A 53 -9.03 11.16 3.18
N LEU A 54 -9.20 9.84 3.33
CA LEU A 54 -10.44 9.29 3.86
C LEU A 54 -10.66 9.84 5.28
N VAL A 55 -11.91 10.21 5.59
CA VAL A 55 -12.30 10.69 6.95
C VAL A 55 -12.91 9.58 7.81
N GLU A 56 -13.29 8.47 7.19
CA GLU A 56 -13.88 7.31 7.85
C GLU A 56 -13.40 5.99 7.24
N ASP A 57 -13.46 4.92 8.04
CA ASP A 57 -13.03 3.58 7.66
C ASP A 57 -13.80 3.07 6.42
N PRO A 58 -13.11 2.80 5.29
CA PRO A 58 -13.73 2.35 4.03
C PRO A 58 -14.48 1.02 4.11
N ARG A 59 -14.24 0.21 5.16
CA ARG A 59 -15.00 -1.03 5.42
C ARG A 59 -16.35 -0.76 6.08
N ARG A 60 -16.51 0.41 6.71
CA ARG A 60 -17.70 0.79 7.49
C ARG A 60 -18.45 1.98 6.89
N SER A 61 -17.83 2.71 5.96
CA SER A 61 -18.37 3.90 5.34
C SER A 61 -19.36 3.62 4.22
N ARG A 62 -20.05 4.68 3.78
CA ARG A 62 -21.10 4.62 2.74
C ARG A 62 -20.58 4.93 1.33
N TRP A 63 -19.28 4.80 1.09
CA TRP A 63 -18.66 5.17 -0.19
C TRP A 63 -19.28 4.47 -1.40
N ARG A 64 -19.66 3.20 -1.27
CA ARG A 64 -20.32 2.44 -2.35
C ARG A 64 -21.65 3.07 -2.75
N GLU A 65 -22.42 3.53 -1.77
CA GLU A 65 -23.69 4.21 -2.03
C GLU A 65 -23.46 5.57 -2.66
N ALA A 66 -22.44 6.31 -2.21
CA ALA A 66 -22.08 7.60 -2.79
C ALA A 66 -21.73 7.47 -4.28
N LEU A 67 -20.88 6.50 -4.64
CA LEU A 67 -20.52 6.25 -6.05
C LEU A 67 -21.73 5.87 -6.90
N ARG A 68 -22.60 4.98 -6.41
CA ARG A 68 -23.82 4.57 -7.14
C ARG A 68 -24.77 5.75 -7.34
N ARG A 69 -25.01 6.57 -6.31
CA ARG A 69 -25.90 7.74 -6.39
C ARG A 69 -25.35 8.81 -7.33
N ALA A 70 -24.02 8.98 -7.37
CA ALA A 70 -23.36 9.93 -8.25
C ALA A 70 -23.26 9.44 -9.71
N GLY A 71 -23.64 8.19 -10.00
CA GLY A 71 -23.40 7.59 -11.32
C GLY A 71 -21.92 7.39 -11.63
N ALA A 72 -21.07 7.35 -10.60
CA ALA A 72 -19.62 7.22 -10.68
C ALA A 72 -19.14 5.82 -10.24
N ALA A 73 -20.06 4.87 -10.09
CA ALA A 73 -19.71 3.47 -9.85
C ALA A 73 -18.93 2.94 -11.07
N PRO A 74 -17.77 2.29 -10.87
CA PRO A 74 -17.08 1.62 -11.94
C PRO A 74 -17.96 0.56 -12.61
N ASP A 75 -17.60 0.20 -13.83
CA ASP A 75 -18.23 -0.93 -14.53
C ASP A 75 -18.10 -2.23 -13.72
N GLU A 76 -19.18 -2.98 -13.57
CA GLU A 76 -19.20 -4.24 -12.80
C GLU A 76 -18.17 -5.27 -13.30
N ALA A 77 -17.83 -5.25 -14.60
CA ALA A 77 -16.79 -6.12 -15.16
C ALA A 77 -15.38 -5.78 -14.65
N ARG A 78 -15.20 -4.58 -14.06
CA ARG A 78 -13.91 -4.07 -13.58
C ARG A 78 -13.90 -3.88 -12.06
N ASP A 79 -15.04 -3.59 -11.47
CA ASP A 79 -15.20 -3.55 -10.02
C ASP A 79 -16.63 -3.92 -9.61
N ALA A 80 -16.79 -5.06 -8.93
CA ALA A 80 -18.09 -5.51 -8.42
C ALA A 80 -18.60 -4.67 -7.24
N LEU A 81 -17.78 -3.75 -6.71
CA LEU A 81 -18.02 -2.98 -5.48
C LEU A 81 -18.37 -3.88 -4.28
N GLN A 82 -17.88 -5.12 -4.30
CA GLN A 82 -18.07 -6.10 -3.24
C GLN A 82 -16.84 -6.13 -2.32
N ALA A 83 -17.03 -6.37 -1.03
CA ALA A 83 -15.90 -6.59 -0.13
C ALA A 83 -15.03 -7.75 -0.62
N ASP A 84 -13.71 -7.59 -0.53
CA ASP A 84 -12.70 -8.60 -0.90
C ASP A 84 -12.72 -9.06 -2.37
N ALA A 85 -13.50 -8.40 -3.24
CA ALA A 85 -13.57 -8.64 -4.68
C ALA A 85 -13.62 -7.34 -5.51
N SER A 86 -13.28 -6.21 -4.87
CA SER A 86 -13.33 -4.86 -5.43
C SER A 86 -11.93 -4.25 -5.38
N PRO A 87 -11.27 -4.06 -6.54
CA PRO A 87 -9.99 -3.36 -6.61
C PRO A 87 -10.04 -1.96 -5.96
N LEU A 88 -11.16 -1.25 -6.08
CA LEU A 88 -11.36 0.03 -5.42
C LEU A 88 -11.50 -0.12 -3.89
N ALA A 89 -12.19 -1.15 -3.40
CA ALA A 89 -12.26 -1.40 -1.96
C ALA A 89 -10.88 -1.68 -1.37
N GLU A 90 -10.05 -2.47 -2.05
CA GLU A 90 -8.66 -2.69 -1.67
C GLU A 90 -7.86 -1.39 -1.69
N ALA A 91 -8.01 -0.60 -2.76
CA ALA A 91 -7.36 0.70 -2.88
C ALA A 91 -7.72 1.64 -1.72
N LEU A 92 -9.01 1.76 -1.38
CA LEU A 92 -9.45 2.61 -0.27
C LEU A 92 -8.96 2.08 1.07
N ASN A 93 -8.93 0.76 1.29
CA ASN A 93 -8.34 0.19 2.51
C ASN A 93 -6.84 0.51 2.64
N VAL A 94 -6.08 0.47 1.53
CA VAL A 94 -4.68 0.90 1.50
C VAL A 94 -4.56 2.39 1.81
N ALA A 95 -5.42 3.24 1.23
CA ALA A 95 -5.44 4.68 1.50
C ALA A 95 -5.74 5.02 2.96
N TRP A 96 -6.58 4.22 3.63
CA TRP A 96 -6.88 4.37 5.05
C TRP A 96 -5.74 3.89 5.98
N ALA A 97 -4.70 3.27 5.42
CA ALA A 97 -3.54 2.75 6.15
C ALA A 97 -3.87 1.75 7.28
N GLN A 98 -4.93 0.97 7.10
CA GLN A 98 -5.32 -0.11 8.04
C GLN A 98 -4.74 -1.48 7.66
N HIS A 99 -4.07 -1.59 6.50
CA HIS A 99 -3.42 -2.84 6.09
C HIS A 99 -2.11 -3.04 6.85
N GLU A 100 -2.01 -4.17 7.55
CA GLU A 100 -0.91 -4.52 8.46
C GLU A 100 0.42 -4.87 7.75
N TYR A 101 0.41 -5.00 6.42
CA TYR A 101 1.63 -5.21 5.62
C TYR A 101 1.60 -4.38 4.33
N THR A 102 2.62 -3.55 4.14
CA THR A 102 2.85 -2.76 2.93
C THR A 102 4.24 -3.07 2.37
N ALA A 103 4.37 -2.98 1.04
CA ALA A 103 5.67 -3.05 0.38
C ALA A 103 6.47 -1.74 0.47
N GLU A 104 5.83 -0.63 0.90
CA GLU A 104 6.41 0.72 0.94
C GLU A 104 7.77 0.79 1.64
N HIS A 105 7.93 0.02 2.71
CA HIS A 105 9.13 0.04 3.55
C HIS A 105 9.99 -1.22 3.41
N PHE A 106 9.72 -2.07 2.41
CA PHE A 106 10.38 -3.36 2.29
C PHE A 106 11.91 -3.22 2.14
N ASP A 107 12.37 -2.26 1.34
CA ASP A 107 13.81 -2.00 1.15
C ASP A 107 14.47 -1.54 2.45
N ALA A 108 13.81 -0.68 3.22
CA ALA A 108 14.31 -0.22 4.51
C ALA A 108 14.40 -1.35 5.54
N VAL A 109 13.42 -2.26 5.56
CA VAL A 109 13.44 -3.47 6.39
C VAL A 109 14.60 -4.39 5.98
N LEU A 110 14.76 -4.64 4.68
CA LEU A 110 15.82 -5.50 4.15
C LEU A 110 17.21 -4.94 4.45
N ASP A 111 17.41 -3.65 4.24
CA ASP A 111 18.65 -2.94 4.51
C ASP A 111 18.97 -2.93 6.03
N PHE A 112 17.96 -2.73 6.88
CA PHE A 112 18.13 -2.91 8.33
C PHE A 112 18.61 -4.32 8.67
N TRP A 113 18.00 -5.37 8.14
CA TRP A 113 18.42 -6.76 8.39
C TRP A 113 19.84 -7.04 7.88
N LEU A 114 20.18 -6.60 6.67
CA LEU A 114 21.51 -6.83 6.07
C LEU A 114 22.63 -6.15 6.85
N ARG A 115 22.42 -4.91 7.33
CA ARG A 115 23.39 -4.23 8.20
C ARG A 115 23.63 -5.00 9.50
N HIS A 116 22.57 -5.49 10.13
CA HIS A 116 22.67 -6.20 11.41
C HIS A 116 23.24 -7.61 11.28
N ALA A 117 22.97 -8.29 10.16
CA ALA A 117 23.61 -9.57 9.86
C ALA A 117 25.14 -9.42 9.70
N ARG A 118 25.59 -8.37 9.00
CA ARG A 118 27.02 -8.07 8.82
C ARG A 118 27.72 -7.71 10.14
N MET A 119 27.07 -6.94 11.01
CA MET A 119 27.60 -6.61 12.34
C MET A 119 27.69 -7.84 13.26
N SER A 120 26.69 -8.73 13.19
CA SER A 120 26.69 -9.99 13.96
C SER A 120 27.77 -10.96 13.48
N ALA A 121 28.05 -10.99 12.17
CA ALA A 121 29.14 -11.79 11.59
C ALA A 121 30.54 -11.29 11.97
N MET A 122 30.73 -9.96 12.06
CA MET A 122 32.01 -9.38 12.51
C MET A 122 32.25 -9.53 14.01
N GLY A 123 31.20 -9.44 14.84
CA GLY A 123 31.31 -9.64 16.29
C GLY A 123 31.49 -11.10 16.73
N SER A 124 31.19 -12.07 15.87
CA SER A 124 31.27 -13.51 16.19
C SER A 124 32.60 -14.17 15.78
N GLY A 125 33.57 -13.43 15.26
CA GLY A 125 34.88 -13.99 14.92
C GLY A 125 34.86 -15.04 13.80
N LEU A 126 33.84 -15.07 12.96
CA LEU A 126 33.80 -15.90 11.74
C LEU A 126 34.48 -15.18 10.56
N ALA A 127 35.66 -14.61 10.82
CA ALA A 127 36.59 -14.23 9.76
C ALA A 127 37.31 -15.48 9.26
N GLY A 128 36.64 -16.27 8.41
CA GLY A 128 37.31 -17.40 7.77
C GLY A 128 36.41 -18.56 7.38
N ARG A 129 35.51 -18.37 6.42
CA ARG A 129 35.15 -19.44 5.48
C ARG A 129 34.91 -18.80 4.11
N ARG A 130 35.82 -19.08 3.18
CA ARG A 130 35.68 -18.75 1.75
C ARG A 130 34.32 -19.26 1.29
N VAL A 131 33.54 -18.37 0.67
CA VAL A 131 32.44 -18.78 -0.20
C VAL A 131 33.08 -19.58 -1.32
N LEU A 132 32.84 -20.90 -1.34
CA LEU A 132 33.29 -21.78 -2.42
C LEU A 132 32.66 -21.29 -3.73
N GLY A 133 33.53 -21.10 -4.73
CA GLY A 133 33.21 -20.54 -6.03
C GLY A 133 32.10 -21.31 -6.75
N VAL A 134 31.29 -20.56 -7.49
CA VAL A 134 30.44 -21.10 -8.54
C VAL A 134 31.37 -21.41 -9.71
N ALA A 135 31.55 -22.70 -10.01
CA ALA A 135 32.21 -23.11 -11.23
C ALA A 135 31.24 -22.83 -12.40
N GLU A 136 31.66 -21.96 -13.33
CA GLU A 136 31.05 -21.88 -14.66
C GLU A 136 31.29 -23.21 -15.38
N ALA A 137 30.21 -23.85 -15.82
CA ALA A 137 30.24 -24.94 -16.77
C ALA A 137 30.24 -24.36 -18.19
N ALA A 138 31.10 -24.93 -19.03
CA ALA A 138 31.44 -24.54 -20.40
C ALA A 138 30.26 -24.53 -21.39
#